data_AF-A0A9D3XNF6-F1
#
_entry.id   AF-A0A9D3XNF6-F1
#
_cell.length_a   1.000
_cell.length_b   1.000
_cell.length_c   1.000
_cell.angle_alpha   90.00
_cell.angle_beta   90.00
_cell.angle_gamma   90.00
#
_symmetry.space_group_name_H-M   'P 1'
#
loop_
_entity.id
_entity.type
_entity.pdbx_description
1 polymer ?
#
loop_
_entity_poly.entity_id
_entity_poly.type
_entity_poly.pdbx_seq_one_letter_code
_entity_poly.pdbx_strand_id
1 'polypeptide(L)'
;MARPLPLNPTFLPPTYGVLKSLLENPLKLPLNHEDVASAECLKKRLWLLMSNSEMPYGCPAFATGQILPTNRNTPSPIDPETIQVPVGYEPDPADLALSSIPGQEMFDPRKRKFSEEELKPQPMIKKARKVFIPEDLKDDKYWARRRKNNMAAKRSRDARRLKENQIAIRASFLEKENSALRQEVADLRKELGKCKNVLAKYEARHGPL
;
A
#
# COMPACT_ATOMS: atom_id res chain seq x y z
N MET A 1 -34.40 -43.72 -32.24
CA MET A 1 -35.16 -42.51 -32.62
C MET A 1 -35.32 -41.64 -31.37
N ALA A 2 -34.38 -40.71 -31.13
CA ALA A 2 -34.43 -39.82 -29.96
C ALA A 2 -35.31 -38.59 -30.28
N ARG A 3 -36.29 -38.27 -29.42
CA ARG A 3 -37.10 -37.06 -29.54
C ARG A 3 -36.25 -35.82 -29.19
N PRO A 4 -36.31 -34.72 -29.96
CA PRO A 4 -35.73 -33.45 -29.55
C PRO A 4 -36.54 -32.86 -28.39
N LEU A 5 -35.87 -32.41 -27.33
CA LEU A 5 -36.50 -31.65 -26.25
C LEU A 5 -36.75 -30.20 -26.71
N PRO A 6 -37.87 -29.57 -26.31
CA PRO A 6 -38.14 -28.18 -26.66
C PRO A 6 -37.14 -27.24 -25.95
N LEU A 7 -36.41 -26.45 -26.73
CA LEU A 7 -35.53 -25.40 -26.24
C LEU A 7 -36.37 -24.23 -25.70
N ASN A 8 -36.00 -23.74 -24.52
CA ASN A 8 -36.66 -22.63 -23.85
C ASN A 8 -36.36 -21.31 -24.58
N PRO A 9 -37.37 -20.55 -25.05
CA PRO A 9 -37.17 -19.34 -25.87
C PRO A 9 -36.45 -18.20 -25.13
N THR A 10 -36.36 -18.26 -23.81
CA THR A 10 -35.64 -17.29 -22.96
C THR A 10 -34.12 -17.28 -23.21
N PHE A 11 -33.55 -18.37 -23.76
CA PHE A 11 -32.12 -18.47 -24.06
C PHE A 11 -31.75 -18.08 -25.50
N LEU A 12 -32.70 -17.55 -26.28
CA LEU A 12 -32.39 -17.02 -27.60
C LEU A 12 -31.80 -15.60 -27.46
N PRO A 13 -30.55 -15.35 -27.89
CA PRO A 13 -29.99 -14.00 -27.86
C PRO A 13 -30.84 -13.08 -28.76
N PRO A 14 -31.11 -11.83 -28.34
CA PRO A 14 -31.88 -10.88 -29.15
C PRO A 14 -31.27 -10.70 -30.53
N THR A 15 -32.11 -10.66 -31.57
CA THR A 15 -31.71 -10.58 -32.98
C THR A 15 -31.04 -9.25 -33.34
N TYR A 16 -31.19 -8.23 -32.49
CA TYR A 16 -30.48 -6.97 -32.56
C TYR A 16 -29.50 -6.88 -31.39
N GLY A 17 -28.21 -6.75 -31.71
CA GLY A 17 -27.14 -6.76 -30.72
C GLY A 17 -27.31 -5.67 -29.67
N VAL A 18 -26.89 -6.00 -28.44
CA VAL A 18 -26.86 -5.12 -27.26
C VAL A 18 -26.25 -3.74 -27.55
N LEU A 19 -25.30 -3.67 -28.50
CA LEU A 19 -24.69 -2.42 -28.96
C LEU A 19 -25.68 -1.43 -29.60
N LYS A 20 -26.70 -1.89 -30.33
CA LYS A 20 -27.65 -1.00 -31.01
C LYS A 20 -28.57 -0.32 -29.98
N SER A 21 -29.01 -1.06 -28.95
CA SER A 21 -29.78 -0.50 -27.84
C SER A 21 -28.97 0.47 -26.97
N LEU A 22 -27.67 0.24 -26.78
CA LEU A 22 -26.78 1.17 -26.07
C LEU A 22 -26.51 2.47 -26.85
N LEU A 23 -26.58 2.42 -28.19
CA LEU A 23 -26.41 3.60 -29.04
C LEU A 23 -27.69 4.45 -29.11
N GLU A 24 -28.86 3.80 -29.16
CA GLU A 24 -30.16 4.49 -29.24
C GLU A 24 -30.63 5.02 -27.89
N ASN A 25 -30.30 4.35 -26.78
CA ASN A 25 -30.66 4.77 -25.42
C ASN A 25 -29.44 4.69 -24.48
N PRO A 26 -28.55 5.69 -24.46
CA PRO A 26 -27.48 5.74 -23.49
C PRO A 26 -28.08 5.92 -22.08
N LEU A 27 -27.83 4.95 -21.19
CA LEU A 27 -28.13 5.07 -19.77
C LEU A 27 -27.37 6.29 -19.23
N LYS A 28 -28.09 7.39 -18.95
CA LYS A 28 -27.55 8.52 -18.20
C LYS A 28 -27.35 8.06 -16.76
N LEU A 29 -26.15 7.59 -16.45
CA LEU A 29 -25.69 7.41 -15.08
C LEU A 29 -25.54 8.82 -14.47
N PRO A 30 -26.17 9.10 -13.30
CA PRO A 30 -25.91 10.34 -12.59
C PRO A 30 -24.51 10.25 -11.98
N LEU A 31 -23.50 10.73 -12.72
CA LEU A 31 -22.19 11.05 -12.15
C LEU A 31 -22.33 12.39 -11.45
N ASN A 32 -22.59 12.37 -10.14
CA ASN A 32 -22.41 13.55 -9.31
C ASN A 32 -20.91 13.88 -9.30
N HIS A 33 -20.57 15.07 -9.79
CA HIS A 33 -19.20 15.58 -9.87
C HIS A 33 -18.65 16.07 -8.52
N GLU A 34 -19.25 15.68 -7.39
CA GLU A 34 -18.95 16.25 -6.08
C GLU A 34 -17.92 15.42 -5.27
N ASP A 35 -17.71 14.13 -5.58
CA ASP A 35 -16.91 13.26 -4.70
C ASP A 35 -15.40 13.30 -4.95
N VAL A 36 -14.95 13.77 -6.12
CA VAL A 36 -13.51 13.83 -6.47
C VAL A 36 -12.82 15.00 -5.77
N ALA A 37 -13.55 16.10 -5.53
CA ALA A 37 -13.02 17.27 -4.83
C ALA A 37 -12.71 16.98 -3.35
N SER A 38 -13.50 16.10 -2.71
CA SER A 38 -13.34 15.74 -1.30
C SER A 38 -12.04 14.95 -1.06
N ALA A 39 -11.72 13.98 -1.92
CA ALA A 39 -10.50 13.17 -1.77
C ALA A 39 -9.21 13.97 -2.00
N GLU A 40 -9.20 14.90 -2.96
CA GLU A 40 -8.05 15.82 -3.15
C GLU A 40 -7.93 16.85 -2.03
N CYS A 41 -9.06 17.35 -1.50
CA CYS A 41 -9.07 18.25 -0.36
C CYS A 41 -8.53 17.57 0.91
N LEU A 42 -8.93 16.30 1.16
CA LEU A 42 -8.39 15.50 2.26
C LEU A 42 -6.90 15.22 2.09
N LYS A 43 -6.42 14.92 0.88
CA LYS A 43 -4.99 14.77 0.58
C LYS A 43 -4.22 16.07 0.78
N LYS A 44 -4.76 17.20 0.33
CA LYS A 44 -4.17 18.53 0.57
C LYS A 44 -4.15 18.89 2.05
N ARG A 45 -5.20 18.55 2.80
CA ARG A 45 -5.29 18.79 4.25
C ARG A 45 -4.33 17.89 5.03
N LEU A 46 -4.17 16.63 4.61
CA LEU A 46 -3.18 15.72 5.18
C LEU A 46 -1.76 16.21 4.89
N TRP A 47 -1.47 16.67 3.67
CA TRP A 47 -0.20 17.28 3.31
C TRP A 47 0.08 18.55 4.14
N LEU A 48 -0.93 19.42 4.33
CA LEU A 48 -0.80 20.63 5.15
C LEU A 48 -0.57 20.31 6.64
N LEU A 49 -1.20 19.25 7.16
CA LEU A 49 -0.98 18.77 8.54
C LEU A 49 0.42 18.17 8.70
N MET A 50 0.94 17.50 7.67
CA MET A 50 2.30 16.96 7.67
C MET A 50 3.36 18.05 7.50
N SER A 51 3.06 19.12 6.74
CA SER A 51 3.97 20.25 6.52
C SER A 51 3.97 21.27 7.66
N ASN A 52 2.89 21.41 8.43
CA ASN A 52 2.83 22.31 9.60
C ASN A 52 3.36 21.67 10.90
N SER A 53 3.92 20.46 10.84
CA SER A 53 4.60 19.81 11.96
C SER A 53 6.06 20.23 12.06
N GLU A 54 6.35 21.53 12.01
CA GLU A 54 7.61 22.04 12.54
C GLU A 54 7.49 22.11 14.07
N MET A 55 7.96 21.05 14.74
CA MET A 55 8.15 21.06 16.18
C MET A 55 9.36 21.93 16.51
N PRO A 56 9.25 22.95 17.40
CA PRO A 56 10.41 23.72 17.81
C PRO A 56 11.19 22.90 18.85
N TYR A 57 11.92 21.88 18.39
CA TYR A 57 12.98 21.28 19.20
C TYR A 57 14.27 22.07 19.00
N GLY A 58 14.24 23.32 19.45
CA GLY A 58 15.45 24.04 19.79
C GLY A 58 15.88 23.65 21.20
N CYS A 59 16.65 22.56 21.32
CA CYS A 59 17.43 22.35 22.54
C CYS A 59 18.56 23.40 22.55
N PRO A 60 18.72 24.21 23.60
CA PRO A 60 19.87 25.11 23.68
C PRO A 60 21.15 24.27 23.71
N ALA A 61 22.08 24.61 22.81
CA ALA A 61 23.41 24.03 22.79
C ALA A 61 24.08 24.28 24.15
N PHE A 62 24.24 23.23 24.95
CA PHE A 62 25.10 23.29 26.12
C PHE A 62 26.54 23.37 25.64
N ALA A 63 27.19 24.47 26.00
CA ALA A 63 28.60 24.69 25.79
C ALA A 63 29.42 23.52 26.35
N THR A 64 30.43 23.13 25.57
CA THR A 64 31.44 22.14 25.91
C THR A 64 32.14 22.48 27.22
N GLY A 65 32.18 21.51 28.14
CA GLY A 65 33.17 21.45 29.20
C GLY A 65 32.59 21.48 30.62
N GLN A 66 32.10 20.33 31.10
CA GLN A 66 32.15 19.96 32.52
C GLN A 66 32.02 18.43 32.65
N ILE A 67 33.04 17.82 33.23
CA ILE A 67 33.08 16.39 33.56
C ILE A 67 32.15 16.18 34.76
N LEU A 68 31.01 15.52 34.56
CA LEU A 68 30.13 15.04 35.64
C LEU A 68 30.38 13.53 35.89
N PRO A 69 30.19 13.04 37.13
CA PRO A 69 30.58 11.70 37.53
C PRO A 69 29.79 10.60 36.80
N THR A 70 30.47 9.48 36.60
CA THR A 70 30.16 8.35 35.70
C THR A 70 28.97 7.47 36.08
N ASN A 71 28.09 7.92 36.98
CA ASN A 71 26.96 7.12 37.47
C ASN A 71 25.61 7.70 36.99
N ARG A 72 25.45 7.80 35.67
CA ARG A 72 24.13 7.98 35.05
C ARG A 72 23.82 6.77 34.21
N ASN A 73 22.87 5.95 34.67
CA ASN A 73 22.20 4.92 33.87
C ASN A 73 21.27 5.57 32.83
N THR A 74 21.78 6.50 32.03
CA THR A 74 21.06 7.01 30.86
C THR A 74 21.28 6.00 29.74
N PRO A 75 20.25 5.24 29.31
CA PRO A 75 20.40 4.39 28.14
C PRO A 75 20.82 5.26 26.95
N SER A 76 21.74 4.75 26.13
CA SER A 76 22.20 5.40 24.92
C SER A 76 21.02 5.80 24.01
N PRO A 77 21.14 6.84 23.18
CA PRO A 77 20.09 7.21 22.23
C PRO A 77 19.65 5.99 21.43
N ILE A 78 18.39 5.60 21.58
CA ILE A 78 17.82 4.44 20.89
C ILE A 78 17.67 4.82 19.41
N ASP A 79 18.29 4.06 18.51
CA ASP A 79 18.06 4.23 17.07
C ASP A 79 16.62 3.82 16.74
N PRO A 80 15.76 4.74 16.26
CA PRO A 80 14.35 4.44 15.99
C PRO A 80 14.15 3.31 14.97
N GLU A 81 15.10 3.06 14.07
CA GLU A 81 15.03 1.97 13.08
C GLU A 81 15.26 0.58 13.69
N THR A 82 15.79 0.50 14.92
CA THR A 82 16.03 -0.77 15.61
C THR A 82 14.85 -1.23 16.46
N ILE A 83 13.85 -0.36 16.67
CA ILE A 83 12.66 -0.66 17.47
C ILE A 83 11.80 -1.67 16.71
N GLN A 84 11.82 -2.92 17.15
CA GLN A 84 10.95 -3.99 16.65
C GLN A 84 9.91 -4.31 17.71
N VAL A 85 8.65 -4.09 17.39
CA VAL A 85 7.55 -4.57 18.23
C VAL A 85 7.25 -6.02 17.84
N PRO A 86 7.06 -6.93 18.80
CA PRO A 86 6.59 -8.27 18.50
C PRO A 86 5.19 -8.22 17.85
N VAL A 87 5.12 -8.41 16.53
CA VAL A 87 3.85 -8.51 15.80
C VAL A 87 3.61 -9.97 15.42
N GLY A 88 2.49 -10.54 15.90
CA GLY A 88 1.97 -11.84 15.46
C GLY A 88 1.35 -11.78 14.06
N TYR A 89 2.13 -11.33 13.08
CA TYR A 89 1.70 -11.28 11.69
C TYR A 89 2.18 -12.53 10.96
N GLU A 90 1.22 -13.41 10.66
CA GLU A 90 1.38 -14.54 9.75
C GLU A 90 0.49 -14.28 8.51
N PRO A 91 1.06 -14.06 7.32
CA PRO A 91 0.29 -13.94 6.08
C PRO A 91 -0.31 -15.30 5.67
N ASP A 92 -1.39 -15.26 4.90
CA ASP A 92 -1.97 -16.48 4.31
C ASP A 92 -0.90 -17.16 3.41
N PRO A 93 -0.64 -18.48 3.56
CA PRO A 93 0.23 -19.23 2.67
C PRO A 93 -0.05 -19.02 1.18
N ALA A 94 -1.31 -18.85 0.78
CA ALA A 94 -1.68 -18.61 -0.62
C ALA A 94 -1.16 -17.24 -1.11
N ASP A 95 -1.35 -16.20 -0.33
CA ASP A 95 -0.86 -14.85 -0.65
C ASP A 95 0.66 -14.82 -0.69
N LEU A 96 1.30 -15.52 0.25
CA LEU A 96 2.75 -15.64 0.32
C LEU A 96 3.34 -16.32 -0.91
N ALA A 97 2.69 -17.40 -1.38
CA ALA A 97 3.08 -18.09 -2.61
C ALA A 97 2.91 -17.19 -3.85
N LEU A 98 1.83 -16.40 -3.92
CA LEU A 98 1.58 -15.46 -5.02
C LEU A 98 2.51 -14.24 -5.00
N SER A 99 3.14 -13.95 -3.86
CA SER A 99 4.09 -12.85 -3.66
C SER A 99 5.55 -13.26 -3.82
N SER A 100 5.81 -14.56 -3.96
CA SER A 100 7.15 -15.14 -4.05
C SER A 100 7.44 -15.62 -5.47
N ILE A 101 8.70 -15.51 -5.90
CA ILE A 101 9.15 -16.01 -7.20
C ILE A 101 9.57 -17.46 -7.03
N PRO A 102 9.07 -18.41 -7.84
CA PRO A 102 9.51 -19.81 -7.77
C PRO A 102 11.03 -19.92 -7.92
N GLY A 103 11.67 -20.63 -6.98
CA GLY A 103 13.13 -20.81 -6.96
C GLY A 103 13.93 -19.65 -6.34
N GLN A 104 13.26 -18.65 -5.76
CA GLN A 104 13.88 -17.64 -4.92
C GLN A 104 13.45 -17.78 -3.45
N GLU A 105 14.12 -17.04 -2.57
CA GLU A 105 13.73 -16.93 -1.16
C GLU A 105 12.27 -16.44 -1.05
N MET A 106 11.55 -17.00 -0.08
CA MET A 106 10.17 -16.63 0.21
C MET A 106 10.09 -15.14 0.57
N PHE A 107 9.07 -14.45 0.06
CA PHE A 107 8.88 -13.03 0.34
C PHE A 107 8.68 -12.76 1.82
N ASP A 108 9.55 -11.95 2.43
CA ASP A 108 9.43 -11.53 3.84
C ASP A 108 8.94 -10.06 3.93
N PRO A 109 7.70 -9.83 4.43
CA PRO A 109 7.13 -8.50 4.57
C PRO A 109 7.93 -7.58 5.52
N ARG A 110 8.63 -8.15 6.50
CA ARG A 110 9.39 -7.41 7.52
C ARG A 110 10.71 -6.87 6.96
N LYS A 111 11.34 -7.62 6.06
CA LYS A 111 12.69 -7.31 5.53
C LYS A 111 12.69 -6.47 4.27
N ARG A 112 11.74 -6.67 3.36
CA ARG A 112 11.67 -5.83 2.15
C ARG A 112 11.53 -4.37 2.61
N LYS A 113 11.98 -3.39 1.84
CA LYS A 113 11.57 -1.96 1.93
C LYS A 113 11.27 -1.48 0.52
N PHE A 114 10.07 -0.94 0.25
CA PHE A 114 9.77 -0.31 -1.04
C PHE A 114 10.22 1.14 -0.99
N SER A 115 10.92 1.59 -2.03
CA SER A 115 11.22 3.02 -2.15
C SER A 115 10.00 3.78 -2.65
N GLU A 116 9.94 5.09 -2.38
CA GLU A 116 8.89 5.97 -2.90
C GLU A 116 8.79 5.89 -4.43
N GLU A 117 9.92 5.75 -5.12
CA GLU A 117 9.97 5.60 -6.57
C GLU A 117 9.38 4.26 -7.05
N GLU A 118 9.52 3.19 -6.27
CA GLU A 118 8.88 1.92 -6.57
C GLU A 118 7.37 1.99 -6.36
N LEU A 119 6.86 2.80 -5.44
CA LEU A 119 5.43 2.90 -5.17
C LEU A 119 4.70 3.79 -6.18
N LYS A 120 5.41 4.67 -6.88
CA LYS A 120 4.82 5.52 -7.91
C LYS A 120 4.25 4.70 -9.08
N PRO A 121 3.12 5.14 -9.65
CA PRO A 121 2.59 4.52 -10.85
C PRO A 121 3.61 4.64 -11.98
N GLN A 122 3.73 3.57 -12.79
CA GLN A 122 4.63 3.62 -13.94
C GLN A 122 4.25 4.77 -14.88
N PRO A 123 5.25 5.46 -15.46
CA PRO A 123 5.00 6.58 -16.33
C PRO A 123 4.12 6.15 -17.52
N MET A 124 3.12 6.97 -17.82
CA MET A 124 2.22 6.70 -18.94
C MET A 124 2.94 6.98 -20.26
N ILE A 125 3.47 5.93 -20.87
CA ILE A 125 4.05 6.01 -22.20
C ILE A 125 2.93 5.98 -23.24
N LYS A 126 2.87 7.00 -24.10
CA LYS A 126 1.90 7.05 -25.19
C LYS A 126 2.14 5.88 -26.14
N LYS A 127 1.12 5.05 -26.34
CA LYS A 127 1.17 3.96 -27.32
C LYS A 127 1.35 4.54 -28.72
N ALA A 128 2.22 3.92 -29.52
CA ALA A 128 2.29 4.22 -30.94
C ALA A 128 0.93 3.94 -31.61
N ARG A 129 0.65 4.66 -32.72
CA ARG A 129 -0.57 4.41 -33.50
C ARG A 129 -0.58 2.97 -34.01
N LYS A 130 -1.72 2.30 -33.85
CA LYS A 130 -1.90 0.93 -34.32
C LYS A 130 -2.04 0.95 -35.83
N VAL A 131 -1.08 0.35 -36.54
CA VAL A 131 -1.19 0.07 -37.97
C VAL A 131 -1.81 -1.31 -38.12
N PHE A 132 -2.96 -1.39 -38.79
CA PHE A 132 -3.59 -2.67 -39.11
C PHE A 132 -2.96 -3.22 -40.39
N ILE A 133 -2.52 -4.47 -40.34
CA ILE A 133 -1.99 -5.19 -41.50
C ILE A 133 -3.12 -6.09 -42.02
N PRO A 134 -3.56 -5.93 -43.29
CA PRO A 134 -4.52 -6.82 -43.94
C PRO A 134 -4.09 -8.29 -43.84
N GLU A 135 -5.05 -9.22 -43.86
CA GLU A 135 -4.76 -10.65 -43.65
C GLU A 135 -3.75 -11.19 -44.67
N ASP A 136 -3.90 -10.82 -45.95
CA ASP A 136 -3.03 -11.25 -47.05
C ASP A 136 -1.59 -10.74 -46.92
N LEU A 137 -1.35 -9.75 -46.06
CA LEU A 137 -0.04 -9.13 -45.83
C LEU A 137 0.58 -9.55 -44.49
N LYS A 138 -0.02 -10.50 -43.76
CA LYS A 138 0.56 -11.04 -42.53
C LYS A 138 1.62 -12.09 -42.84
N ASP A 139 2.84 -11.62 -42.98
CA ASP A 139 4.03 -12.45 -43.16
C ASP A 139 4.53 -13.09 -41.85
N ASP A 140 5.53 -13.98 -41.95
CA ASP A 140 6.17 -14.60 -40.79
C ASP A 140 6.80 -13.58 -39.84
N LYS A 141 7.30 -12.45 -40.39
CA LYS A 141 7.86 -11.35 -39.60
C LYS A 141 6.79 -10.69 -38.73
N TYR A 142 5.57 -10.50 -39.23
CA TYR A 142 4.43 -10.07 -38.45
C TYR A 142 4.11 -11.07 -37.33
N TRP A 143 4.00 -12.36 -37.63
CA TRP A 143 3.69 -13.38 -36.63
C TRP A 143 4.77 -13.51 -35.54
N ALA A 144 6.05 -13.41 -35.90
CA ALA A 144 7.15 -13.38 -34.94
C ALA A 144 7.05 -12.17 -34.00
N ARG A 145 6.79 -10.96 -34.55
CA ARG A 145 6.54 -9.76 -33.73
C ARG A 145 5.33 -9.92 -32.82
N ARG A 146 4.24 -10.50 -33.33
CA ARG A 146 2.99 -10.70 -32.56
C ARG A 146 3.21 -11.65 -31.39
N ARG A 147 3.90 -12.78 -31.61
CA ARG A 147 4.30 -13.73 -30.54
C ARG A 147 5.19 -13.05 -29.50
N LYS A 148 6.20 -12.29 -29.92
CA LYS A 148 7.08 -11.54 -28.99
C LYS A 148 6.30 -10.53 -28.15
N ASN A 149 5.38 -9.77 -28.74
CA ASN A 149 4.54 -8.82 -28.02
C ASN A 149 3.60 -9.51 -27.01
N ASN A 150 2.98 -10.63 -27.37
CA ASN A 150 2.14 -11.40 -26.44
C ASN A 150 2.94 -11.89 -25.22
N MET A 151 4.18 -12.35 -25.46
CA MET A 151 5.07 -12.78 -24.38
C MET A 151 5.53 -11.64 -23.51
N ALA A 152 5.90 -10.50 -24.09
CA ALA A 152 6.22 -9.29 -23.34
C ALA A 152 5.03 -8.80 -22.50
N ALA A 153 3.81 -8.81 -23.07
CA ALA A 153 2.59 -8.42 -22.37
C ALA A 153 2.28 -9.36 -21.20
N LYS A 154 2.44 -10.68 -21.37
CA LYS A 154 2.29 -11.65 -20.27
C LYS A 154 3.30 -11.36 -19.15
N ARG A 155 4.59 -11.28 -19.47
CA ARG A 155 5.65 -10.98 -18.48
C ARG A 155 5.41 -9.67 -17.75
N SER A 156 5.00 -8.62 -18.46
CA SER A 156 4.68 -7.32 -17.87
C SER A 156 3.51 -7.39 -16.88
N ARG A 157 2.45 -8.13 -17.22
CA ARG A 157 1.31 -8.35 -16.32
C ARG A 157 1.72 -9.14 -15.09
N ASP A 158 2.48 -10.22 -15.27
CA ASP A 158 2.90 -11.08 -14.16
C ASP A 158 3.82 -10.32 -13.21
N ALA A 159 4.78 -9.55 -13.73
CA ALA A 159 5.65 -8.70 -12.92
C ALA A 159 4.87 -7.62 -12.15
N ARG A 160 3.85 -7.02 -12.77
CA ARG A 160 2.98 -6.05 -12.09
C ARG A 160 2.22 -6.71 -10.95
N ARG A 161 1.56 -7.85 -11.20
CA ARG A 161 0.78 -8.57 -10.18
C ARG A 161 1.64 -8.99 -9.01
N LEU A 162 2.83 -9.53 -9.27
CA LEU A 162 3.79 -9.90 -8.23
C LEU A 162 4.11 -8.71 -7.32
N LYS A 163 4.42 -7.55 -7.92
CA LYS A 163 4.71 -6.33 -7.16
C LYS A 163 3.50 -5.86 -6.35
N GLU A 164 2.30 -5.88 -6.92
CA GLU A 164 1.06 -5.53 -6.23
C GLU A 164 0.81 -6.45 -5.03
N ASN A 165 0.99 -7.77 -5.19
CA ASN A 165 0.84 -8.74 -4.10
C ASN A 165 1.84 -8.49 -2.96
N GLN A 166 3.13 -8.26 -3.30
CA GLN A 166 4.15 -7.95 -2.31
C GLN A 166 3.84 -6.65 -1.54
N ILE A 167 3.33 -5.63 -2.23
CA ILE A 167 2.89 -4.37 -1.60
C ILE A 167 1.71 -4.65 -0.67
N ALA A 168 0.73 -5.45 -1.09
CA ALA A 168 -0.45 -5.76 -0.28
C ALA A 168 -0.08 -6.47 1.04
N ILE A 169 0.72 -7.54 0.97
CA ILE A 169 1.16 -8.25 2.19
C ILE A 169 1.96 -7.33 3.11
N ARG A 170 2.85 -6.51 2.54
CA ARG A 170 3.64 -5.58 3.35
C ARG A 170 2.80 -4.47 3.97
N ALA A 171 1.82 -3.93 3.27
CA ALA A 171 0.89 -2.95 3.81
C ALA A 171 0.14 -3.55 5.01
N SER A 172 -0.37 -4.77 4.88
CA SER A 172 -1.05 -5.46 5.98
C SER A 172 -0.13 -5.71 7.18
N PHE A 173 1.13 -6.08 6.94
CA PHE A 173 2.13 -6.18 8.01
C PHE A 173 2.31 -4.84 8.74
N LEU A 174 2.53 -3.76 7.99
CA LEU A 174 2.74 -2.42 8.55
C LEU A 174 1.50 -1.91 9.30
N GLU A 175 0.29 -2.26 8.88
CA GLU A 175 -0.94 -1.92 9.60
C GLU A 175 -1.00 -2.60 10.97
N LYS A 176 -0.63 -3.88 11.07
CA LYS A 176 -0.56 -4.59 12.35
C LYS A 176 0.56 -4.04 13.24
N GLU A 177 1.73 -3.77 12.67
CA GLU A 177 2.86 -3.19 13.40
C GLU A 177 2.54 -1.79 13.93
N ASN A 178 1.94 -0.93 13.11
CA ASN A 178 1.52 0.40 13.52
C ASN A 178 0.48 0.33 14.65
N SER A 179 -0.46 -0.61 14.56
CA SER A 179 -1.46 -0.83 15.61
C SER A 179 -0.81 -1.28 16.93
N ALA A 180 0.17 -2.19 16.86
CA ALA A 180 0.93 -2.62 18.03
C ALA A 180 1.75 -1.48 18.65
N LEU A 181 2.45 -0.69 17.84
CA LEU A 181 3.18 0.50 18.27
C LEU A 181 2.26 1.53 18.96
N ARG A 182 1.06 1.77 18.42
CA ARG A 182 0.08 2.66 19.04
C ARG A 182 -0.37 2.15 20.41
N GLN A 183 -0.53 0.84 20.57
CA GLN A 183 -0.87 0.22 21.84
C GLN A 183 0.27 0.39 22.85
N GLU A 184 1.52 0.10 22.47
CA GLU A 184 2.71 0.30 23.30
C GLU A 184 2.83 1.76 23.78
N VAL A 185 2.62 2.73 22.87
CA VAL A 185 2.62 4.16 23.24
C VAL A 185 1.51 4.50 24.23
N ALA A 186 0.32 3.91 24.09
CA ALA A 186 -0.78 4.13 25.01
C ALA A 186 -0.46 3.57 26.42
N ASP A 187 0.13 2.37 26.48
CA ASP A 187 0.50 1.72 27.73
C ASP A 187 1.64 2.46 28.45
N LEU A 188 2.68 2.89 27.72
CA LEU A 188 3.75 3.72 28.26
C LEU A 188 3.22 5.05 28.82
N ARG A 189 2.29 5.71 28.12
CA ARG A 189 1.65 6.95 28.61
C ARG A 189 0.85 6.71 29.89
N LYS A 190 0.16 5.56 29.98
CA LYS A 190 -0.59 5.17 31.18
C LYS A 190 0.34 4.92 32.37
N GLU A 191 1.42 4.18 32.19
CA GLU A 191 2.41 3.93 33.26
C GLU A 191 3.10 5.23 33.70
N LEU A 192 3.49 6.09 32.76
CA LEU A 192 4.04 7.40 33.09
C LEU A 192 3.05 8.25 33.90
N GLY A 193 1.77 8.22 33.55
CA GLY A 193 0.71 8.88 34.32
C GLY A 193 0.61 8.35 35.75
N LYS A 194 0.68 7.04 35.95
CA LYS A 194 0.71 6.43 37.29
C LYS A 194 1.94 6.87 38.09
N CYS A 195 3.13 6.85 37.49
CA CYS A 195 4.36 7.30 38.14
C CYS A 195 4.28 8.77 38.56
N LYS A 196 3.79 9.65 37.67
CA LYS A 196 3.56 11.07 37.99
C LYS A 196 2.58 11.25 39.15
N ASN A 197 1.51 10.47 39.19
CA ASN A 197 0.56 10.51 40.30
C ASN A 197 1.19 10.07 41.63
N VAL A 198 2.06 9.06 41.60
CA VAL A 198 2.81 8.62 42.80
C VAL A 198 3.77 9.71 43.27
N LEU A 199 4.53 10.32 42.34
CA LEU A 199 5.44 11.43 42.65
C LEU A 199 4.70 12.62 43.24
N ALA A 200 3.59 13.04 42.64
CA ALA A 200 2.77 14.14 43.16
C ALA A 200 2.27 13.87 44.59
N LYS A 201 1.85 12.63 44.89
CA LYS A 201 1.45 12.21 46.25
C LYS A 201 2.62 12.16 47.23
N TYR A 202 3.83 11.90 46.76
CA TYR A 202 5.03 11.93 47.59
C TYR A 202 5.42 13.37 47.90
N GLU A 203 5.53 14.22 46.90
CA GLU A 203 5.85 15.65 47.03
C GLU A 203 4.86 16.38 47.94
N ALA A 204 3.56 16.05 47.83
CA ALA A 204 2.54 16.62 48.71
C ALA A 204 2.72 16.27 50.20
N ARG A 205 3.38 15.15 50.52
CA ARG A 205 3.61 14.70 51.90
C ARG A 205 4.97 15.11 52.45
N HIS A 206 5.99 15.16 51.60
CA HIS A 206 7.39 15.31 52.03
C HIS A 206 8.03 16.62 51.57
N GLY A 207 7.31 17.44 50.79
CA GLY A 207 7.87 18.59 50.09
C GLY A 207 8.53 18.18 48.77
N PRO A 208 8.92 19.17 47.95
CA PRO A 208 9.64 18.92 46.71
C PRO A 208 10.99 18.23 46.99
N LEU A 209 11.37 17.30 46.11
CA LEU A 209 12.69 16.66 46.11
C LEU A 209 13.81 17.66 45.76
#